data_AF-A0A432SQV0-F1
#
_entry.id   AF-A0A432SQV0-F1
#
_cell.length_a   1.000
_cell.length_b   1.000
_cell.length_c   1.000
_cell.angle_alpha   90.00
_cell.angle_beta   90.00
_cell.angle_gamma   90.00
#
_symmetry.space_group_name_H-M   'P 1'
#
loop_
_entity.id
_entity.type
_entity.pdbx_description
1 polymer ?
#
loop_
_entity_poly.entity_id
_entity_poly.type
_entity_poly.pdbx_seq_one_letter_code
_entity_poly.pdbx_strand_id
1 'polypeptide(L)'
;MRRNGFTMVELIFVIIIIGILSVAALPKFGDIKDRAKVNNEYSALSSLDGAIEGAIAFHQEDHDDMAVHWHNESDTESNYGNGGVAFYQGINAKKHVLSHIVKKGDTLKIVGYIDLDSNGTTADNSSTYDLLFIEGEASNHITGVRKEQDTPGKPDRNDVWVFNTSPYDINVSDSSSNSEKVSMITLYPGEMKLLDSNLSGQQSLTLTNLTVVGGSNNTTDLGGSRIKLVP
;
A
#
# COMPACT_ATOMS: atom_id res chain seq x y z
N MET A 1 32.68 42.59 -35.61
CA MET A 1 32.67 41.66 -34.46
C MET A 1 33.14 40.30 -34.95
N ARG A 2 34.28 39.78 -34.44
CA ARG A 2 34.72 38.41 -34.76
C ARG A 2 33.92 37.44 -33.90
N ARG A 3 33.09 36.61 -34.50
CA ARG A 3 32.44 35.47 -33.82
C ARG A 3 33.48 34.35 -33.77
N ASN A 4 34.02 34.10 -32.59
CA ASN A 4 34.79 32.87 -32.35
C ASN A 4 33.77 31.73 -32.34
N GLY A 5 33.86 30.86 -33.34
CA GLY A 5 33.06 29.62 -33.41
C GLY A 5 33.60 28.58 -32.43
N PHE A 6 32.71 27.74 -31.91
CA PHE A 6 33.05 26.59 -31.07
C PHE A 6 33.97 25.64 -31.86
N THR A 7 35.07 25.17 -31.26
CA THR A 7 35.95 24.20 -31.92
C THR A 7 35.37 22.79 -31.82
N MET A 8 35.65 21.92 -32.80
CA MET A 8 35.24 20.51 -32.71
C MET A 8 35.87 19.81 -31.49
N VAL A 9 37.09 20.20 -31.13
CA VAL A 9 37.82 19.62 -29.99
C VAL A 9 37.12 19.93 -28.67
N GLU A 10 36.65 21.16 -28.48
CA GLU A 10 35.87 21.53 -27.29
C GLU A 10 34.59 20.70 -27.18
N LEU A 11 33.89 20.48 -28.29
CA LEU A 11 32.69 19.65 -28.29
C LEU A 11 32.98 18.19 -27.92
N ILE A 12 34.06 17.62 -28.47
CA ILE A 12 34.49 16.25 -28.19
C ILE A 12 34.87 16.09 -26.71
N PHE A 13 35.57 17.06 -26.13
CA PHE A 13 35.97 16.99 -24.73
C PHE A 13 34.74 17.00 -23.79
N VAL A 14 33.72 17.80 -24.11
CA VAL A 14 32.47 17.87 -23.33
C VAL A 14 31.73 16.54 -23.33
N ILE A 15 31.55 15.90 -24.49
CA ILE A 15 30.84 14.60 -24.55
C ILE A 15 31.62 13.48 -23.85
N ILE A 16 32.96 13.52 -23.86
CA ILE A 16 33.80 12.56 -23.13
C ILE A 16 33.61 12.73 -21.62
N ILE A 17 33.65 13.96 -21.12
CA ILE A 17 33.44 14.23 -19.68
C ILE A 17 32.04 13.79 -19.25
N ILE A 18 30.99 14.16 -20.01
CA ILE A 18 29.62 13.75 -19.71
C ILE A 18 29.48 12.22 -19.76
N GLY A 19 30.16 11.55 -20.71
CA GLY A 19 30.18 10.09 -20.80
C GLY A 19 30.74 9.42 -19.55
N ILE A 20 31.90 9.88 -19.06
CA ILE A 20 32.53 9.34 -17.85
C ILE A 20 31.66 9.58 -16.61
N LEU A 21 31.13 10.80 -16.46
CA LEU A 21 30.26 11.14 -15.33
C LEU A 21 28.96 10.32 -15.34
N SER A 22 28.40 10.05 -16.51
CA SER A 22 27.17 9.27 -16.65
C SER A 22 27.34 7.83 -16.17
N VAL A 23 28.46 7.19 -16.52
CA VAL A 23 28.75 5.81 -16.09
C VAL A 23 28.81 5.69 -14.57
N ALA A 24 29.42 6.67 -13.89
CA ALA A 24 29.49 6.66 -12.43
C ALA A 24 28.15 6.98 -11.74
N ALA A 25 27.25 7.71 -12.41
CA ALA A 25 25.97 8.13 -11.85
C ALA A 25 24.86 7.07 -12.00
N LEU A 26 24.90 6.25 -13.05
CA LEU A 26 23.83 5.28 -13.37
C LEU A 26 23.47 4.31 -12.23
N PRO A 27 24.43 3.66 -11.53
CA PRO A 27 24.09 2.73 -10.45
C PRO A 27 23.35 3.41 -9.30
N LYS A 28 23.79 4.62 -8.92
CA LYS A 28 23.18 5.39 -7.81
C LYS A 28 21.78 5.91 -8.16
N PHE A 29 21.49 6.12 -9.44
CA PHE A 29 20.19 6.61 -9.87
C PHE A 29 19.05 5.60 -9.60
N GLY A 30 19.34 4.30 -9.66
CA GLY A 30 18.39 3.25 -9.28
C GLY A 30 17.99 3.35 -7.82
N ASP A 31 18.98 3.41 -6.91
CA ASP A 31 18.73 3.53 -5.48
C ASP A 31 17.98 4.82 -5.11
N ILE A 32 18.28 5.94 -5.77
CA ILE A 32 17.56 7.21 -5.56
C ILE A 32 16.10 7.07 -5.99
N LYS A 33 15.83 6.40 -7.12
CA LYS A 33 14.47 6.13 -7.57
C LYS A 33 13.70 5.26 -6.61
N ASP A 34 14.31 4.20 -6.10
CA ASP A 34 13.66 3.31 -5.12
C ASP A 34 13.32 4.08 -3.83
N ARG A 35 14.27 4.87 -3.30
CA ARG A 35 14.04 5.70 -2.12
C ARG A 35 12.96 6.75 -2.35
N ALA A 36 12.90 7.34 -3.55
CA ALA A 36 11.87 8.30 -3.90
C ALA A 36 10.48 7.65 -3.87
N LYS A 37 10.32 6.45 -4.44
CA LYS A 37 9.05 5.71 -4.39
C LYS A 37 8.60 5.44 -2.96
N VAL A 38 9.51 4.93 -2.12
CA VAL A 38 9.22 4.64 -0.70
C VAL A 38 8.79 5.91 0.04
N ASN A 39 9.51 7.02 -0.14
CA ASN A 39 9.18 8.29 0.50
C ASN A 39 7.85 8.89 0.01
N ASN A 40 7.57 8.79 -1.30
CA ASN A 40 6.31 9.23 -1.89
C ASN A 40 5.15 8.43 -1.31
N GLU A 41 5.31 7.12 -1.20
CA GLU A 41 4.30 6.23 -0.62
C GLU A 41 3.99 6.59 0.83
N TYR A 42 5.01 6.72 1.70
CA TYR A 42 4.79 7.16 3.08
C TYR A 42 4.11 8.53 3.18
N SER A 43 4.48 9.47 2.30
CA SER A 43 3.88 10.81 2.27
C SER A 43 2.40 10.77 1.89
N ALA A 44 2.05 9.90 0.92
CA ALA A 44 0.69 9.69 0.49
C ALA A 44 -0.13 8.99 1.60
N LEU A 45 0.45 7.97 2.26
CA LEU A 45 -0.20 7.25 3.37
C LEU A 45 -0.46 8.14 4.59
N SER A 46 0.48 9.02 4.93
CA SER A 46 0.26 9.99 6.02
C SER A 46 -0.87 10.97 5.71
N SER A 47 -1.06 11.33 4.44
CA SER A 47 -2.20 12.16 4.03
C SER A 47 -3.52 11.38 4.07
N LEU A 48 -3.44 10.07 3.81
CA LEU A 48 -4.59 9.17 3.85
C LEU A 48 -5.07 8.91 5.28
N ASP A 49 -4.17 8.78 6.25
CA ASP A 49 -4.50 8.53 7.67
C ASP A 49 -5.49 9.55 8.24
N GLY A 50 -5.15 10.84 8.14
CA GLY A 50 -6.03 11.90 8.69
C GLY A 50 -7.36 12.02 7.95
N ALA A 51 -7.39 11.65 6.67
CA ALA A 51 -8.63 11.65 5.92
C ALA A 51 -9.49 10.41 6.22
N ILE A 52 -8.86 9.27 6.53
CA ILE A 52 -9.55 8.08 7.02
C ILE A 52 -10.19 8.39 8.37
N GLU A 53 -9.42 8.94 9.30
CA GLU A 53 -9.88 9.31 10.64
C GLU A 53 -11.06 10.29 10.55
N GLY A 54 -10.96 11.31 9.69
CA GLY A 54 -12.05 12.25 9.45
C GLY A 54 -13.30 11.58 8.88
N ALA A 55 -13.16 10.72 7.87
CA ALA A 55 -14.31 10.04 7.25
C ALA A 55 -15.02 9.11 8.25
N ILE A 56 -14.26 8.37 9.06
CA ILE A 56 -14.81 7.53 10.14
C ILE A 56 -15.52 8.39 11.18
N ALA A 57 -14.89 9.48 11.64
CA ALA A 57 -15.47 10.35 12.66
C ALA A 57 -16.78 11.00 12.22
N PHE A 58 -16.86 11.52 10.98
CA PHE A 58 -18.10 12.07 10.45
C PHE A 58 -19.19 11.01 10.29
N HIS A 59 -18.83 9.80 9.86
CA HIS A 59 -19.79 8.72 9.73
C HIS A 59 -20.34 8.28 11.09
N GLN A 60 -19.48 8.20 12.12
CA GLN A 60 -19.90 7.91 13.48
C GLN A 60 -20.84 8.98 14.04
N GLU A 61 -20.59 10.27 13.75
CA GLU A 61 -21.47 11.37 14.18
C GLU A 61 -22.86 11.30 13.53
N ASP A 62 -22.92 10.98 12.24
CA ASP A 62 -24.17 10.99 11.46
C ASP A 62 -24.97 9.67 11.58
N HIS A 63 -24.29 8.53 11.75
CA HIS A 63 -24.88 7.19 11.62
C HIS A 63 -24.67 6.27 12.83
N ASP A 64 -23.95 6.71 13.88
CA ASP A 64 -23.65 5.91 15.08
C ASP A 64 -22.89 4.59 14.78
N ASP A 65 -22.16 4.55 13.66
CA ASP A 65 -21.33 3.41 13.24
C ASP A 65 -20.08 3.82 12.43
N MET A 66 -19.20 2.84 12.13
CA MET A 66 -17.96 3.00 11.37
C MET A 66 -18.02 2.51 9.92
N ALA A 67 -19.21 2.17 9.41
CA ALA A 67 -19.40 1.46 8.14
C ALA A 67 -19.28 2.40 6.92
N VAL A 68 -18.12 3.03 6.77
CA VAL A 68 -17.81 3.85 5.60
C VAL A 68 -17.61 2.97 4.37
N HIS A 69 -18.32 3.28 3.28
CA HIS A 69 -18.13 2.58 2.01
C HIS A 69 -16.87 3.11 1.29
N TRP A 70 -15.75 2.41 1.42
CA TRP A 70 -14.45 2.83 0.88
C TRP A 70 -14.24 2.48 -0.60
N HIS A 71 -14.87 1.40 -1.05
CA HIS A 71 -14.83 0.90 -2.42
C HIS A 71 -16.23 0.58 -2.94
N ASN A 72 -16.29 0.12 -4.18
CA ASN A 72 -17.51 -0.37 -4.79
C ASN A 72 -17.30 -1.83 -5.17
N GLU A 73 -18.06 -2.72 -4.53
CA GLU A 73 -18.06 -4.16 -4.82
C GLU A 73 -18.42 -4.47 -6.29
N SER A 74 -19.12 -3.56 -6.99
CA SER A 74 -19.42 -3.77 -8.41
C SER A 74 -18.21 -3.63 -9.33
N ASP A 75 -17.13 -3.03 -8.84
CA ASP A 75 -15.87 -2.86 -9.58
C ASP A 75 -14.88 -4.02 -9.31
N THR A 76 -15.28 -4.99 -8.48
CA THR A 76 -14.48 -6.17 -8.15
C THR A 76 -14.45 -7.13 -9.34
N GLU A 77 -13.25 -7.43 -9.84
CA GLU A 77 -13.10 -8.20 -11.08
C GLU A 77 -13.02 -9.71 -10.87
N SER A 78 -12.89 -10.17 -9.64
CA SER A 78 -12.87 -11.59 -9.32
C SER A 78 -13.39 -11.83 -7.90
N ASN A 79 -14.59 -12.43 -7.81
CA ASN A 79 -15.05 -13.11 -6.60
C ASN A 79 -14.18 -14.35 -6.41
N TYR A 80 -13.23 -14.30 -5.48
CA TYR A 80 -12.67 -15.54 -4.93
C TYR A 80 -13.66 -16.07 -3.91
N GLY A 81 -14.18 -17.27 -4.13
CA GLY A 81 -15.23 -17.84 -3.28
C GLY A 81 -14.79 -17.97 -1.81
N ASN A 82 -15.77 -17.78 -0.91
CA ASN A 82 -15.76 -17.99 0.55
C ASN A 82 -14.47 -17.61 1.29
N GLY A 83 -14.46 -16.42 1.90
CA GLY A 83 -13.43 -15.98 2.86
C GLY A 83 -12.05 -15.62 2.28
N GLY A 84 -11.93 -15.42 0.96
CA GLY A 84 -10.68 -15.04 0.28
C GLY A 84 -10.57 -13.54 -0.04
N VAL A 85 -9.35 -13.08 -0.38
CA VAL A 85 -9.11 -11.70 -0.84
C VAL A 85 -9.72 -11.49 -2.23
N ALA A 86 -10.62 -10.51 -2.33
CA ALA A 86 -11.16 -10.04 -3.60
C ALA A 86 -10.27 -8.96 -4.20
N PHE A 87 -10.09 -8.94 -5.53
CA PHE A 87 -9.14 -8.07 -6.23
C PHE A 87 -9.81 -7.08 -7.16
N TYR A 88 -9.16 -5.93 -7.31
CA TYR A 88 -9.56 -4.90 -8.26
C TYR A 88 -8.45 -4.64 -9.28
N GLN A 89 -8.77 -4.58 -10.59
CA GLN A 89 -7.79 -4.12 -11.58
C GLN A 89 -7.57 -2.59 -11.54
N GLY A 90 -8.40 -1.83 -10.82
CA GLY A 90 -8.08 -0.45 -10.44
C GLY A 90 -9.21 0.33 -9.76
N ILE A 91 -9.14 0.54 -8.45
CA ILE A 91 -10.17 1.33 -7.70
C ILE A 91 -9.99 2.85 -7.78
N ASN A 92 -9.00 3.38 -8.50
CA ASN A 92 -8.97 4.84 -8.67
C ASN A 92 -10.00 5.34 -9.71
N ALA A 93 -11.09 4.59 -9.91
CA ALA A 93 -12.28 5.06 -10.60
C ALA A 93 -12.80 6.33 -9.92
N LYS A 94 -13.20 7.31 -10.74
CA LYS A 94 -13.64 8.62 -10.26
C LYS A 94 -14.84 8.44 -9.32
N LYS A 95 -14.79 9.07 -8.13
CA LYS A 95 -15.88 9.32 -7.14
C LYS A 95 -15.81 8.56 -5.80
N HIS A 96 -14.76 7.82 -5.50
CA HIS A 96 -14.58 7.18 -4.18
C HIS A 96 -13.77 8.02 -3.20
N VAL A 97 -13.84 7.68 -1.91
CA VAL A 97 -13.20 8.40 -0.79
C VAL A 97 -11.71 8.62 -1.07
N LEU A 98 -11.00 7.58 -1.50
CA LEU A 98 -9.59 7.69 -1.91
C LEU A 98 -9.37 8.60 -3.11
N SER A 99 -10.27 8.64 -4.10
CA SER A 99 -10.11 9.54 -5.25
C SER A 99 -10.21 11.03 -4.89
N HIS A 100 -10.81 11.34 -3.73
CA HIS A 100 -10.90 12.69 -3.19
C HIS A 100 -9.77 13.03 -2.20
N ILE A 101 -9.13 12.00 -1.62
CA ILE A 101 -8.06 12.15 -0.62
C ILE A 101 -6.68 12.13 -1.28
N VAL A 102 -6.49 11.23 -2.24
CA VAL A 102 -5.24 10.98 -2.93
C VAL A 102 -4.98 12.15 -3.90
N LYS A 103 -3.81 12.80 -3.78
CA LYS A 103 -3.51 13.97 -4.62
C LYS A 103 -3.36 13.52 -6.07
N LYS A 104 -3.68 14.43 -7.00
CA LYS A 104 -3.47 14.20 -8.43
C LYS A 104 -1.97 13.91 -8.70
N GLY A 105 -1.65 12.64 -8.92
CA GLY A 105 -0.28 12.18 -9.17
C GLY A 105 0.19 11.09 -8.20
N ASP A 106 -0.47 10.92 -7.05
CA ASP A 106 -0.18 9.83 -6.13
C ASP A 106 -0.71 8.51 -6.70
N THR A 107 0.05 7.43 -6.50
CA THR A 107 -0.29 6.11 -7.07
C THR A 107 -0.97 5.17 -6.08
N LEU A 108 -1.38 5.67 -4.92
CA LEU A 108 -2.11 4.86 -3.93
C LEU A 108 -3.38 4.29 -4.55
N LYS A 109 -3.57 2.98 -4.37
CA LYS A 109 -4.71 2.24 -4.91
C LYS A 109 -5.16 1.21 -3.88
N ILE A 110 -6.47 1.09 -3.67
CA ILE A 110 -7.01 -0.16 -3.11
C ILE A 110 -6.89 -1.22 -4.20
N VAL A 111 -6.27 -2.33 -3.85
CA VAL A 111 -6.05 -3.48 -4.74
C VAL A 111 -6.93 -4.67 -4.37
N GLY A 112 -7.47 -4.68 -3.16
CA GLY A 112 -8.37 -5.73 -2.72
C GLY A 112 -9.03 -5.46 -1.38
N TYR A 113 -9.90 -6.38 -0.99
CA TYR A 113 -10.57 -6.36 0.30
C TYR A 113 -10.90 -7.78 0.78
N ILE A 114 -11.19 -7.91 2.07
CA ILE A 114 -11.87 -9.07 2.68
C ILE A 114 -13.12 -8.53 3.37
N ASP A 115 -14.27 -9.10 3.03
CA ASP A 115 -15.53 -8.84 3.70
C ASP A 115 -15.47 -9.32 5.15
N LEU A 116 -15.91 -8.46 6.08
CA LEU A 116 -16.04 -8.77 7.50
C LEU A 116 -17.50 -8.65 7.96
N ASP A 117 -17.94 -9.58 8.80
CA ASP A 117 -19.26 -9.54 9.42
C ASP A 117 -19.33 -8.55 10.58
N SER A 118 -20.49 -8.45 11.22
CA SER A 118 -20.71 -7.61 12.40
C SER A 118 -19.89 -8.02 13.63
N ASN A 119 -19.05 -9.06 13.54
CA ASN A 119 -18.17 -9.53 14.62
C ASN A 119 -16.68 -9.41 14.25
N GLY A 120 -16.35 -8.79 13.11
CA GLY A 120 -14.97 -8.66 12.64
C GLY A 120 -14.36 -9.98 12.17
N THR A 121 -15.20 -10.93 11.77
CA THR A 121 -14.76 -12.20 11.15
C THR A 121 -15.08 -12.21 9.67
N THR A 122 -14.41 -13.04 8.87
CA THR A 122 -14.68 -13.14 7.43
C THR A 122 -16.16 -13.41 7.15
N ALA A 123 -16.80 -12.56 6.36
CA ALA A 123 -18.19 -12.73 5.93
C ALA A 123 -18.28 -13.31 4.52
N ASP A 124 -19.24 -14.20 4.31
CA ASP A 124 -19.56 -14.73 2.97
C ASP A 124 -20.79 -14.07 2.34
N ASN A 125 -21.75 -13.56 3.14
CA ASN A 125 -23.06 -13.05 2.65
C ASN A 125 -23.67 -11.93 3.52
N SER A 126 -22.93 -11.42 4.50
CA SER A 126 -23.40 -10.39 5.44
C SER A 126 -22.24 -9.50 5.85
N SER A 127 -21.61 -8.84 4.88
CA SER A 127 -20.56 -7.86 5.12
C SER A 127 -21.14 -6.63 5.83
N THR A 128 -20.46 -6.21 6.89
CA THR A 128 -20.71 -4.96 7.62
C THR A 128 -19.49 -4.06 7.58
N TYR A 129 -18.29 -4.64 7.53
CA TYR A 129 -17.03 -3.92 7.47
C TYR A 129 -16.11 -4.56 6.44
N ASP A 130 -15.06 -3.85 6.07
CA ASP A 130 -14.05 -4.34 5.13
C ASP A 130 -12.65 -4.29 5.73
N LEU A 131 -11.84 -5.29 5.42
CA LEU A 131 -10.40 -5.20 5.56
C LEU A 131 -9.81 -4.86 4.20
N LEU A 132 -9.16 -3.70 4.07
CA LEU A 132 -8.73 -3.17 2.78
C LEU A 132 -7.25 -3.38 2.55
N PHE A 133 -6.90 -3.70 1.30
CA PHE A 133 -5.52 -3.82 0.84
C PHE A 133 -5.17 -2.65 -0.07
N ILE A 134 -4.07 -1.97 0.26
CA ILE A 134 -3.61 -0.77 -0.41
C ILE A 134 -2.18 -0.99 -0.92
N GLU A 135 -1.93 -0.57 -2.15
CA GLU A 135 -0.60 -0.48 -2.74
C GLU A 135 -0.27 0.97 -3.11
N GLY A 136 1.00 1.34 -2.94
CA GLY A 136 1.60 2.61 -3.36
C GLY A 136 2.69 2.43 -4.41
N GLU A 137 3.56 3.43 -4.57
CA GLU A 137 4.60 3.43 -5.62
C GLU A 137 5.67 2.35 -5.41
N ALA A 138 6.03 2.09 -4.16
CA ALA A 138 7.02 1.10 -3.77
C ALA A 138 6.41 -0.29 -3.57
N SER A 139 5.22 -0.38 -2.98
CA SER A 139 4.48 -1.65 -2.79
C SER A 139 3.77 -2.17 -4.03
N ASN A 140 3.76 -1.43 -5.14
CA ASN A 140 3.06 -1.87 -6.34
C ASN A 140 3.54 -3.24 -6.85
N HIS A 141 2.64 -4.22 -6.97
CA HIS A 141 2.97 -5.60 -7.35
C HIS A 141 3.52 -5.76 -8.79
N ILE A 142 3.50 -4.71 -9.63
CA ILE A 142 4.05 -4.71 -11.00
C ILE A 142 5.34 -3.89 -11.07
N THR A 143 5.26 -2.63 -10.65
CA THR A 143 6.28 -1.59 -10.84
C THR A 143 6.99 -1.16 -9.56
N GLY A 144 6.69 -1.80 -8.43
CA GLY A 144 7.24 -1.50 -7.12
C GLY A 144 8.76 -1.64 -7.01
N VAL A 145 9.29 -1.36 -5.84
CA VAL A 145 10.72 -1.51 -5.54
C VAL A 145 11.06 -2.99 -5.54
N ARG A 146 12.12 -3.38 -6.27
CA ARG A 146 12.59 -4.77 -6.34
C ARG A 146 13.89 -4.89 -5.59
N LYS A 147 13.93 -5.69 -4.54
CA LYS A 147 15.16 -6.05 -3.84
C LYS A 147 15.43 -7.54 -3.96
N GLU A 148 16.72 -7.90 -4.05
CA GLU A 148 17.14 -9.31 -4.00
C GLU A 148 17.04 -9.88 -2.58
N GLN A 149 17.19 -9.01 -1.59
CA GLN A 149 17.02 -9.28 -0.17
C GLN A 149 16.07 -8.24 0.41
N ASP A 150 14.94 -8.71 0.93
CA ASP A 150 13.94 -7.88 1.59
C ASP A 150 14.55 -7.12 2.80
N THR A 151 14.11 -5.87 2.98
CA THR A 151 14.50 -5.02 4.10
C THR A 151 13.30 -4.82 5.02
N PRO A 152 13.32 -5.41 6.24
CA PRO A 152 12.17 -5.40 7.11
C PRO A 152 11.60 -3.99 7.36
N GLY A 153 10.28 -3.87 7.22
CA GLY A 153 9.53 -2.65 7.49
C GLY A 153 9.62 -1.55 6.43
N LYS A 154 10.25 -1.81 5.27
CA LYS A 154 10.25 -0.88 4.14
C LYS A 154 9.40 -1.45 3.01
N PRO A 155 8.37 -0.73 2.54
CA PRO A 155 7.48 -1.24 1.52
C PRO A 155 8.26 -1.55 0.24
N ASP A 156 8.15 -2.78 -0.22
CA ASP A 156 8.62 -3.21 -1.53
C ASP A 156 7.53 -3.94 -2.32
N ARG A 157 7.84 -4.33 -3.56
CA ARG A 157 6.88 -4.95 -4.50
C ARG A 157 6.15 -6.17 -3.94
N ASN A 158 6.70 -6.83 -2.93
CA ASN A 158 6.15 -8.01 -2.29
C ASN A 158 5.49 -7.69 -0.95
N ASP A 159 5.18 -6.43 -0.66
CA ASP A 159 4.46 -6.03 0.55
C ASP A 159 3.11 -5.42 0.20
N VAL A 160 2.21 -5.40 1.19
CA VAL A 160 0.91 -4.74 1.06
C VAL A 160 0.57 -3.98 2.33
N TRP A 161 -0.08 -2.84 2.17
CA TRP A 161 -0.69 -2.14 3.30
C TRP A 161 -2.07 -2.70 3.56
N VAL A 162 -2.31 -3.04 4.82
CA VAL A 162 -3.62 -3.51 5.27
C VAL A 162 -4.24 -2.42 6.13
N PHE A 163 -5.50 -2.11 5.87
CA PHE A 163 -6.27 -1.10 6.59
C PHE A 163 -7.53 -1.73 7.16
N ASN A 164 -7.68 -1.61 8.49
CA ASN A 164 -8.82 -2.14 9.21
C ASN A 164 -9.90 -1.07 9.38
N THR A 165 -11.02 -1.24 8.67
CA THR A 165 -12.18 -0.33 8.76
C THR A 165 -13.15 -0.73 9.88
N SER A 166 -12.96 -1.90 10.47
CA SER A 166 -13.86 -2.45 11.48
C SER A 166 -13.55 -1.92 12.89
N PRO A 167 -14.53 -1.94 13.82
CA PRO A 167 -14.32 -1.62 15.23
C PRO A 167 -13.61 -2.76 16.01
N TYR A 168 -13.15 -3.81 15.33
CA TYR A 168 -12.55 -4.99 15.95
C TYR A 168 -11.04 -5.04 15.74
N ASP A 169 -10.31 -5.67 16.66
CA ASP A 169 -8.92 -6.01 16.41
C ASP A 169 -8.86 -7.16 15.41
N ILE A 170 -8.21 -6.94 14.27
CA ILE A 170 -8.14 -7.92 13.18
C ILE A 170 -6.74 -8.50 13.09
N ASN A 171 -6.63 -9.82 13.17
CA ASN A 171 -5.37 -10.53 12.93
C ASN A 171 -5.31 -11.00 11.49
N VAL A 172 -4.26 -10.58 10.77
CA VAL A 172 -4.04 -10.91 9.37
C VAL A 172 -2.74 -11.67 9.25
N SER A 173 -2.78 -12.79 8.55
CA SER A 173 -1.59 -13.58 8.24
C SER A 173 -1.44 -13.80 6.75
N ASP A 174 -0.21 -13.75 6.25
CA ASP A 174 0.15 -14.30 4.94
C ASP A 174 0.56 -15.77 5.07
N SER A 175 -0.19 -16.66 4.41
CA SER A 175 0.07 -18.10 4.40
C SER A 175 0.60 -18.55 3.03
N SER A 176 1.88 -18.28 2.75
CA SER A 176 2.52 -18.91 1.59
C SER A 176 2.55 -20.45 1.78
N SER A 177 2.09 -21.18 0.76
CA SER A 177 1.81 -22.64 0.81
C SER A 177 3.00 -23.55 1.19
N ASN A 178 4.21 -23.02 1.27
CA ASN A 178 5.40 -23.71 1.77
C ASN A 178 6.05 -22.88 2.89
N SER A 179 5.74 -23.27 4.13
CA SER A 179 6.24 -22.78 5.43
C SER A 179 7.70 -22.31 5.37
N GLU A 180 8.02 -21.09 5.82
CA GLU A 180 8.65 -20.89 7.15
C GLU A 180 8.46 -19.48 7.74
N LYS A 181 7.88 -18.52 7.01
CA LYS A 181 7.60 -17.17 7.54
C LYS A 181 6.15 -16.79 7.28
N VAL A 182 5.30 -17.02 8.28
CA VAL A 182 3.97 -16.44 8.34
C VAL A 182 4.13 -15.04 8.92
N SER A 183 4.02 -14.02 8.08
CA SER A 183 3.93 -12.64 8.58
C SER A 183 2.55 -12.48 9.19
N MET A 184 2.51 -12.11 10.48
CA MET A 184 1.26 -11.90 11.21
C MET A 184 1.26 -10.48 11.77
N ILE A 185 0.22 -9.73 11.43
CA ILE A 185 -0.02 -8.39 11.97
C ILE A 185 -1.37 -8.38 12.68
N THR A 186 -1.41 -7.69 13.82
CA THR A 186 -2.66 -7.31 14.48
C THR A 186 -2.94 -5.86 14.15
N LEU A 187 -4.08 -5.59 13.52
CA LEU A 187 -4.57 -4.25 13.21
C LEU A 187 -5.63 -3.83 14.22
N TYR A 188 -5.44 -2.67 14.82
CA TYR A 188 -6.44 -2.01 15.66
C TYR A 188 -7.50 -1.32 14.79
N PRO A 189 -8.66 -0.94 15.34
CA PRO A 189 -9.69 -0.20 14.61
C PRO A 189 -9.14 1.09 13.99
N GLY A 190 -9.41 1.31 12.70
CA GLY A 190 -8.93 2.49 11.98
C GLY A 190 -7.41 2.48 11.68
N GLU A 191 -6.68 1.42 12.06
CA GLU A 191 -5.24 1.36 11.87
C GLU A 191 -4.88 0.81 10.48
N MET A 192 -3.80 1.35 9.92
CA MET A 192 -3.13 0.82 8.75
C MET A 192 -1.73 0.31 9.10
N LYS A 193 -1.39 -0.90 8.65
CA LYS A 193 -0.08 -1.52 8.86
C LYS A 193 0.45 -2.18 7.60
N LEU A 194 1.76 -2.16 7.44
CA LEU A 194 2.46 -2.90 6.41
C LEU A 194 2.46 -4.39 6.79
N LEU A 195 1.91 -5.22 5.91
CA LEU A 195 2.14 -6.66 5.94
C LEU A 195 3.38 -6.94 5.10
N ASP A 196 4.50 -7.05 5.80
CA ASP A 196 5.81 -7.33 5.24
C ASP A 196 5.94 -8.83 4.98
N SER A 197 6.05 -9.23 3.71
CA SER A 197 6.42 -10.60 3.39
C SER A 197 7.93 -10.67 3.22
N ASN A 198 8.57 -11.32 4.20
CA ASN A 198 10.02 -11.50 4.23
C ASN A 198 10.54 -12.49 3.14
N LEU A 199 9.89 -12.57 1.98
CA LEU A 199 10.19 -13.50 0.91
C LEU A 199 11.49 -13.10 0.22
N SER A 200 12.49 -13.97 0.28
CA SER A 200 13.70 -13.83 -0.55
C SER A 200 13.39 -14.26 -1.99
N GLY A 201 13.67 -13.37 -2.95
CA GLY A 201 13.53 -13.67 -4.38
C GLY A 201 12.15 -13.38 -4.98
N GLN A 202 11.97 -13.76 -6.26
CA GLN A 202 10.86 -13.38 -7.15
C GLN A 202 9.45 -13.86 -6.75
N GLN A 203 9.25 -14.33 -5.52
CA GLN A 203 7.92 -14.70 -5.04
C GLN A 203 7.19 -13.43 -4.66
N SER A 204 6.30 -12.99 -5.55
CA SER A 204 5.32 -11.96 -5.26
C SER A 204 4.48 -12.44 -4.09
N LEU A 205 4.18 -11.58 -3.11
CA LEU A 205 2.92 -11.71 -2.37
C LEU A 205 1.84 -11.83 -3.43
N THR A 206 1.31 -13.03 -3.61
CA THR A 206 0.01 -13.19 -4.23
C THR A 206 -0.95 -12.93 -3.09
N LEU A 207 -1.63 -11.77 -3.13
CA LEU A 207 -2.61 -11.37 -2.11
C LEU A 207 -3.69 -12.45 -1.85
N THR A 208 -3.76 -13.49 -2.70
CA THR A 208 -4.56 -14.71 -2.55
C THR A 208 -4.26 -15.55 -1.31
N ASN A 209 -3.12 -15.34 -0.64
CA ASN A 209 -2.70 -16.14 0.53
C ASN A 209 -2.97 -15.47 1.88
N LEU A 210 -3.57 -14.27 1.87
CA LEU A 210 -3.92 -13.57 3.10
C LEU A 210 -5.19 -14.16 3.69
N THR A 211 -5.20 -14.34 5.01
CA THR A 211 -6.35 -14.84 5.75
C THR A 211 -6.51 -14.06 7.04
N VAL A 212 -7.76 -13.76 7.39
CA VAL A 212 -8.10 -13.23 8.71
C VAL A 212 -8.16 -14.38 9.70
N VAL A 213 -7.31 -14.35 10.72
CA VAL A 213 -7.16 -15.44 11.71
C VAL A 213 -8.10 -15.24 12.92
N GLY A 214 -8.83 -14.12 12.95
CA GLY A 214 -9.90 -13.84 13.91
C GLY A 214 -10.04 -12.36 14.25
N GLY A 215 -11.26 -11.95 14.57
CA GLY A 215 -11.59 -10.65 15.18
C GLY A 215 -11.78 -10.79 16.69
N SER A 216 -11.28 -9.84 17.48
CA SER A 216 -11.57 -9.78 18.91
C SER A 216 -12.10 -8.41 19.32
N ASN A 217 -13.10 -8.40 20.21
CA ASN A 217 -13.69 -7.16 20.74
C ASN A 217 -12.64 -6.36 21.50
N ASN A 218 -12.27 -5.18 21.00
CA ASN A 218 -11.43 -4.26 21.73
C ASN A 218 -12.28 -3.12 22.28
N THR A 219 -12.40 -3.07 23.60
CA THR A 219 -13.12 -2.02 24.34
C THR A 219 -12.25 -0.78 24.59
N THR A 220 -11.14 -0.59 23.85
CA THR A 220 -10.22 0.54 24.07
C THR A 220 -10.29 1.56 22.93
N ASP A 221 -11.03 2.63 23.22
CA ASP A 221 -10.86 4.03 22.79
C ASP A 221 -10.34 4.29 21.36
N LEU A 222 -11.23 4.86 20.52
CA LEU A 222 -11.03 5.27 19.12
C LEU A 222 -10.02 6.42 18.93
N GLY A 223 -9.19 6.73 19.93
CA GLY A 223 -8.40 7.95 20.02
C GLY A 223 -6.92 7.85 19.65
N GLY A 224 -6.50 6.87 18.84
CA GLY A 224 -5.09 6.68 18.51
C GLY A 224 -4.82 6.51 17.03
N SER A 225 -4.39 7.57 16.34
CA SER A 225 -3.58 7.43 15.12
C SER A 225 -2.35 6.58 15.47
N ARG A 226 -2.24 5.41 14.82
CA ARG A 226 -1.21 4.39 15.09
C ARG A 226 -0.36 4.05 13.89
N ILE A 227 -0.17 4.98 12.95
CA ILE A 227 0.93 4.82 12.00
C ILE A 227 2.25 5.05 12.75
N LYS A 228 2.86 3.97 13.25
CA LYS A 228 4.29 3.98 13.60
C LYS A 228 5.09 3.95 12.30
N LEU A 229 5.19 5.10 11.62
CA LEU A 229 6.24 5.32 10.63
C LEU A 229 7.55 5.30 11.39
N VAL A 230 8.25 4.16 11.37
CA VAL A 230 9.61 4.10 11.90
C VAL A 230 10.49 4.89 10.93
N PRO A 231 11.21 5.93 11.40
CA PRO A 231 12.12 6.70 10.55
C PRO A 231 13.34 5.88 10.09
#